data_AF-A0A535ZKQ4-F1
#
_entry.id   AF-A0A535ZKQ4-F1
#
_cell.length_a   1.000
_cell.length_b   1.000
_cell.length_c   1.000
_cell.angle_alpha   90.00
_cell.angle_beta   90.00
_cell.angle_gamma   90.00
#
_symmetry.space_group_name_H-M   'P 1'
#
loop_
_entity.id
_entity.type
_entity.pdbx_description
1 polymer ?
#
loop_
_entity_poly.entity_id
_entity_poly.type
_entity_poly.pdbx_seq_one_letter_code
_entity_poly.pdbx_strand_id
1 'polypeptide(L)' 'MLEYHDREWGVPVHDDRLLFEFLVLEGAQAGLSWMTILRKREAYRAAFKDFDPAAVGR' A
#
# COMPACT_ATOMS: atom_id res chain seq x y z
N MET A 1 -8.36 -3.81 10.08
CA MET A 1 -7.49 -4.97 10.37
C MET A 1 -8.20 -6.28 10.05
N LEU A 2 -9.34 -6.62 10.68
CA LEU A 2 -10.11 -7.84 10.31
C LEU A 2 -10.41 -7.90 8.81
N GLU A 3 -11.03 -6.87 8.26
CA GLU A 3 -11.35 -6.83 6.82
C GLU A 3 -10.11 -6.96 5.92
N TYR A 4 -9.05 -6.22 6.21
CA TYR A 4 -7.77 -6.32 5.50
C TYR A 4 -7.20 -7.74 5.56
N HIS A 5 -7.18 -8.35 6.74
CA HIS A 5 -6.68 -9.71 6.93
C HIS A 5 -7.49 -10.71 6.12
N ASP A 6 -8.82 -10.64 6.21
CA ASP A 6 -9.72 -11.64 5.64
C ASP A 6 -9.84 -11.53 4.11
N ARG A 7 -9.56 -10.35 3.54
CA ARG A 7 -9.81 -10.07 2.11
C ARG A 7 -8.57 -9.73 1.30
N GLU A 8 -7.50 -9.26 1.91
CA GLU A 8 -6.35 -8.73 1.20
C GLU A 8 -5.05 -9.43 1.60
N TRP A 9 -4.85 -9.69 2.89
CA TRP A 9 -3.60 -10.29 3.37
C TRP A 9 -3.48 -11.76 2.96
N GLY A 10 -2.37 -12.10 2.31
CA GLY A 10 -2.11 -13.47 1.84
C GLY A 10 -2.92 -13.88 0.60
N VAL A 11 -3.74 -12.98 0.04
CA VAL A 11 -4.42 -13.22 -1.24
C VAL A 11 -3.42 -12.95 -2.38
N PRO A 12 -3.22 -13.88 -3.33
CA PRO A 12 -2.32 -13.67 -4.46
C PRO A 12 -2.72 -12.46 -5.31
N VAL A 13 -1.77 -11.56 -5.55
CA VAL A 13 -1.93 -10.37 -6.39
C VAL A 13 -0.94 -10.44 -7.56
N HIS A 14 -1.44 -10.16 -8.77
CA HIS A 14 -0.65 -10.12 -10.00
C HIS A 14 -0.70 -8.74 -10.69
N ASP A 15 -1.31 -7.75 -10.05
CA ASP A 15 -1.34 -6.37 -10.53
C ASP A 15 -0.08 -5.64 -10.05
N ASP A 16 0.76 -5.21 -11.00
CA ASP A 16 2.06 -4.59 -10.70
C ASP A 16 1.94 -3.31 -9.88
N ARG A 17 0.88 -2.53 -10.12
CA ARG A 17 0.65 -1.25 -9.43
C ARG A 17 0.26 -1.49 -7.97
N LEU A 18 -0.59 -2.48 -7.71
CA LEU A 18 -0.98 -2.88 -6.37
C LEU A 18 0.21 -3.52 -5.62
N LEU A 19 1.03 -4.33 -6.30
CA LEU A 19 2.27 -4.87 -5.72
C LEU A 19 3.24 -3.74 -5.36
N PHE A 20 3.39 -2.73 -6.21
CA PHE A 20 4.21 -1.55 -5.92
C PHE A 20 3.66 -0.72 -4.75
N GLU A 21 2.35 -0.51 -4.69
CA GLU A 21 1.68 0.13 -3.55
C GLU A 21 2.03 -0.59 -2.24
N PHE A 22 1.84 -1.90 -2.17
CA PHE A 22 2.15 -2.66 -0.96
C PHE A 22 3.63 -2.61 -0.60
N LEU A 23 4.54 -2.76 -1.58
CA LEU A 23 5.99 -2.69 -1.33
C LEU A 23 6.40 -1.36 -0.68
N VAL A 24 5.84 -0.23 -1.15
CA VAL A 24 6.13 1.09 -0.59
C VAL A 24 5.52 1.24 0.81
N LEU A 25 4.28 0.79 1.01
CA LEU A 25 3.59 0.89 2.30
C LEU A 25 4.28 0.05 3.39
N GLU A 26 4.82 -1.12 3.05
CA GLU A 26 5.62 -1.95 3.96
C GLU A 26 6.88 -1.21 4.42
N GLY A 27 7.58 -0.51 3.52
CA GLY A 27 8.71 0.34 3.91
C GLY A 27 8.32 1.49 4.85
N ALA A 28 7.16 2.11 4.60
CA ALA A 28 6.63 3.19 5.44
C ALA A 28 6.24 2.72 6.85
N GLN A 29 6.06 1.42 7.07
CA GLN A 29 5.70 0.85 8.38
C GLN A 29 6.83 0.92 9.41
N ALA A 30 8.09 1.20 9.02
CA ALA A 30 9.23 1.20 9.92
C ALA A 30 8.99 2.00 11.22
N GLY A 31 8.93 1.29 12.36
CA GLY A 31 8.69 1.88 13.69
C GLY A 31 7.21 2.22 14.01
N LEU A 32 6.26 1.84 13.16
CA LEU A 32 4.82 2.09 13.31
C LEU A 32 4.02 0.78 13.29
N SER A 33 2.74 0.84 13.68
CA SER A 33 1.83 -0.30 13.50
C SER A 33 1.33 -0.37 12.05
N TRP A 34 1.06 -1.56 11.53
CA TRP A 34 0.44 -1.71 10.20
C TRP A 34 -0.95 -1.05 10.12
N MET A 35 -1.71 -1.07 11.23
CA MET A 35 -2.97 -0.33 11.33
C MET A 35 -2.79 1.18 11.08
N THR A 36 -1.67 1.77 11.52
CA THR A 36 -1.35 3.17 11.25
C THR A 36 -1.20 3.43 9.75
N ILE A 37 -0.53 2.52 9.04
CA ILE A 37 -0.32 2.61 7.59
C ILE A 37 -1.62 2.42 6.84
N LEU A 38 -2.39 1.37 7.15
CA LEU A 38 -3.69 1.11 6.53
C LEU A 38 -4.67 2.28 6.69
N ARG A 39 -4.70 2.93 7.87
CA ARG A 39 -5.52 4.14 8.09
C ARG A 39 -5.10 5.34 7.23
N LYS A 40 -3.86 5.38 6.75
CA LYS A 40 -3.31 6.43 5.90
C LYS A 40 -3.26 6.04 4.41
N ARG A 41 -3.68 4.82 4.05
CA ARG A 41 -3.52 4.27 2.70
C ARG A 41 -4.09 5.16 1.59
N GLU A 42 -5.28 5.72 1.77
CA GLU A 42 -5.87 6.65 0.78
C GLU A 42 -5.07 7.96 0.66
N ALA A 43 -4.51 8.46 1.76
CA ALA A 43 -3.65 9.63 1.72
C ALA A 43 -2.33 9.34 0.98
N TYR A 44 -1.78 8.14 1.15
CA TYR A 44 -0.63 7.67 0.38
C TYR A 44 -0.96 7.55 -1.11
N ARG A 45 -2.12 6.98 -1.47
CA ARG A 45 -2.57 6.92 -2.88
C ARG A 45 -2.61 8.31 -3.50
N ALA A 46 -3.24 9.28 -2.84
CA ALA A 46 -3.27 10.66 -3.33
C ALA A 46 -1.85 11.27 -3.47
N ALA A 47 -0.98 11.06 -2.48
CA ALA A 47 0.38 11.61 -2.48
C ALA A 47 1.31 10.96 -3.53
N PHE A 48 1.14 9.67 -3.79
CA PHE A 48 2.00 8.89 -4.70
C PHE A 48 1.39 8.75 -6.10
N LYS A 49 0.55 9.70 -6.53
CA LYS A 49 -0.13 9.66 -7.84
C LYS A 49 -0.72 8.28 -8.09
N ASP A 50 -1.41 7.80 -7.06
CA ASP A 50 -2.19 6.60 -7.11
C ASP A 50 -1.31 5.33 -7.26
N PHE A 51 0.00 5.46 -7.01
CA PHE A 51 1.05 4.46 -7.19
C PHE A 51 1.35 4.06 -8.64
N ASP A 52 1.06 4.92 -9.63
CA ASP A 52 1.59 4.73 -10.99
C ASP A 52 3.14 4.90 -10.99
N PRO A 53 3.93 3.84 -11.25
CA PRO A 53 5.40 3.92 -11.20
C PRO A 53 5.99 4.95 -12.16
N ALA A 54 5.39 5.11 -13.34
CA ALA A 54 5.84 6.09 -14.33
C ALA A 54 5.52 7.52 -13.90
N ALA A 55 4.44 7.72 -13.15
CA ALA A 55 4.10 9.03 -12.60
C ALA A 55 4.95 9.39 -11.37
N VAL A 56 5.30 8.40 -10.53
CA VAL A 56 6.14 8.57 -9.33
C VAL A 56 7.61 8.78 -9.69
N GLY A 57 8.14 8.08 -10.70
CA GLY A 57 9.53 8.18 -11.12
C GLY A 57 9.90 9.45 -11.91
N ARG A 58 8.99 10.42 -12.01
CA ARG A 58 9.16 11.72 -12.69
C ARG A 58 9.06 12.86 -11.69
#